data_AF-A0A8S9JBQ1-F1
#
_entry.id   AF-A0A8S9JBQ1-F1
#
_cell.length_a   1.000
_cell.length_b   1.000
_cell.length_c   1.000
_cell.angle_alpha   90.00
_cell.angle_beta   90.00
_cell.angle_gamma   90.00
#
_symmetry.space_group_name_H-M   'P 1'
#
loop_
_entity.id
_entity.type
_entity.pdbx_description
1 polymer ?
#
loop_
_entity_poly.entity_id
_entity_poly.type
_entity_poly.pdbx_seq_one_letter_code
_entity_poly.pdbx_strand_id
1 'polypeptide(L)'
;MFLLTVAPVKKQHRPLLGFLQFANLISDELFSMRFNSMQDTVDRYLRHTKDRVSSKPVSEENMQHFKHEAANMMKKIEQLEASKRKLLGEGIGTCSIEELQQIEQQLEKSVKCVRARKNQVFKEQSEQLKQKEKALAAENEKLAEK
;
A
#
# COMPACT_ATOMS: atom_id res chain seq x y z
N MET A 1 12.38 65.94 70.98
CA MET A 1 13.59 66.69 70.53
C MET A 1 14.67 65.63 70.38
N PHE A 2 15.11 65.22 69.20
CA PHE A 2 15.58 66.03 68.08
C PHE A 2 15.11 65.45 66.73
N LEU A 3 14.54 66.33 65.92
CA LEU A 3 14.51 66.19 64.48
C LEU A 3 15.93 66.47 63.96
N LEU A 4 16.44 65.65 63.06
CA LEU A 4 17.38 66.13 62.03
C LEU A 4 17.21 65.29 60.76
N THR A 5 16.57 65.96 59.83
CA THR A 5 16.35 65.69 58.40
C THR A 5 17.66 65.54 57.61
N VAL A 6 17.51 65.13 56.34
CA VAL A 6 18.42 65.30 55.16
C VAL A 6 19.15 63.99 54.78
N ALA A 7 19.17 63.45 53.55
CA ALA A 7 18.56 63.65 52.22
C ALA A 7 19.18 62.56 51.29
N PRO A 8 18.75 62.37 50.02
CA PRO A 8 18.78 61.08 49.31
C PRO A 8 19.97 60.90 48.35
N VAL A 9 20.32 59.65 48.03
CA VAL A 9 21.16 59.31 46.85
C VAL A 9 20.59 58.12 46.05
N LYS A 10 19.85 58.50 45.01
CA LYS A 10 19.69 57.96 43.64
C LYS A 10 20.04 56.48 43.32
N LYS A 11 18.97 55.76 42.93
CA LYS A 11 18.75 54.92 41.72
C LYS A 11 19.94 54.14 41.13
N GLN A 12 19.81 52.80 41.12
CA GLN A 12 20.42 51.95 40.08
C GLN A 12 19.60 50.67 39.87
N HIS A 13 18.53 50.68 39.07
CA HIS A 13 18.03 49.48 38.38
C HIS A 13 17.03 49.87 37.28
N ARG A 14 17.55 50.38 36.15
CA ARG A 14 16.86 50.48 34.86
C ARG A 14 17.44 49.61 33.72
N PRO A 15 18.25 48.56 33.92
CA PRO A 15 18.71 47.74 32.78
C PRO A 15 17.64 46.76 32.28
N LEU A 16 16.79 46.22 33.15
CA LEU A 16 15.89 45.09 32.81
C LEU A 16 14.76 45.44 31.84
N LEU A 17 14.23 46.68 31.90
CA LEU A 17 13.15 47.11 31.01
C LEU A 17 13.62 47.20 29.55
N GLY A 18 14.86 47.65 29.32
CA GLY A 18 15.45 47.71 27.98
C GLY A 18 15.66 46.32 27.38
N PHE A 19 16.14 45.36 28.19
CA PHE A 19 16.30 43.97 27.75
C PHE A 19 14.96 43.30 27.42
N LEU A 20 13.92 43.51 28.24
CA LEU A 20 12.58 42.98 27.97
C LEU A 20 11.98 43.56 26.68
N GLN A 21 12.17 44.86 26.45
CA GLN A 21 11.66 45.51 25.25
C GLN A 21 12.39 45.04 23.98
N PHE A 22 13.70 44.82 24.07
CA PHE A 22 14.49 44.25 22.97
C PHE A 22 14.12 42.79 22.68
N ALA A 23 13.89 41.97 23.73
CA ALA A 23 13.47 40.58 23.58
C ALA A 23 12.08 40.44 22.94
N ASN A 24 11.14 41.33 23.27
CA ASN A 24 9.82 41.38 22.64
C ASN A 24 9.93 41.76 21.15
N LEU A 25 10.75 42.77 20.81
CA LEU A 25 10.95 43.16 19.41
C LEU A 25 11.50 42.02 18.55
N ILE A 26 12.48 41.27 19.07
CA ILE A 26 13.03 40.09 18.38
C ILE A 26 11.97 39.00 18.23
N SER A 27 11.14 38.79 19.25
CA SER A 27 10.07 37.78 19.20
C SER A 27 9.01 38.14 18.15
N ASP A 28 8.62 39.41 18.06
CA ASP A 28 7.67 39.91 17.06
C ASP A 28 8.24 39.77 15.63
N GLU A 29 9.52 40.07 15.44
CA GLU A 29 10.18 39.93 14.14
C GLU A 29 10.32 38.46 13.73
N LEU A 30 10.71 37.57 14.65
CA LEU A 30 10.75 36.13 14.41
C LEU A 30 9.36 35.54 14.11
N PHE A 31 8.32 36.02 14.81
CA PHE A 31 6.94 35.62 14.55
C PHE A 31 6.50 36.04 13.15
N SER A 32 6.78 37.29 12.76
CA SER A 32 6.50 37.82 11.42
C SER A 32 7.20 37.00 10.32
N MET A 33 8.49 36.68 10.49
CA MET A 33 9.24 35.86 9.54
C MET A 33 8.64 34.44 9.40
N ARG A 34 8.28 33.79 10.52
CA ARG A 34 7.66 32.46 10.50
C ARG A 34 6.27 32.48 9.87
N PHE A 35 5.48 33.52 10.16
CA PHE A 35 4.15 33.71 9.58
C PHE A 35 4.23 33.90 8.06
N ASN A 36 5.15 34.74 7.58
CA ASN A 36 5.37 34.93 6.14
C ASN A 36 5.83 33.63 5.45
N SER A 37 6.73 32.86 6.06
CA SER A 37 7.17 31.57 5.51
C SER A 37 6.04 30.53 5.46
N MET A 38 5.17 30.50 6.47
CA MET A 38 3.97 29.67 6.44
C MET A 38 3.00 30.13 5.35
N GLN A 39 2.76 31.44 5.23
CA GLN A 39 1.91 32.01 4.20
C GLN A 39 2.44 31.69 2.79
N ASP A 40 3.75 31.83 2.57
CA ASP A 40 4.40 31.47 1.31
C ASP A 40 4.26 29.98 0.98
N THR A 41 4.33 29.14 2.00
CA THR A 41 4.15 27.69 1.85
C THR A 41 2.69 27.39 1.49
N VAL A 42 1.72 27.96 2.22
CA VAL A 42 0.29 27.85 1.95
C VAL A 42 -0.05 28.35 0.55
N ASP A 43 0.44 29.52 0.16
CA ASP A 43 0.23 30.12 -1.15
C ASP A 43 0.83 29.26 -2.27
N ARG A 44 2.01 28.66 -2.06
CA ARG A 44 2.62 27.73 -3.00
C ARG A 44 1.76 26.47 -3.17
N TYR A 45 1.23 25.91 -2.08
CA TYR A 45 0.28 24.79 -2.13
C TYR A 45 -1.03 25.17 -2.84
N LEU A 46 -1.57 26.36 -2.59
CA LEU A 46 -2.77 26.87 -3.25
C LEU A 46 -2.55 27.09 -4.75
N ARG A 47 -1.39 27.62 -5.15
CA ARG A 47 -1.02 27.74 -6.57
C ARG A 47 -0.89 26.37 -7.23
N HIS A 48 -0.18 25.42 -6.63
CA HIS A 48 -0.05 24.08 -7.19
C HIS A 48 -1.36 23.30 -7.25
N THR A 49 -2.27 23.47 -6.28
CA THR A 49 -3.61 22.86 -6.33
C THR A 49 -4.49 23.51 -7.39
N LYS A 50 -4.45 24.84 -7.53
CA LYS A 50 -5.17 25.59 -8.58
C LYS A 50 -4.63 25.25 -9.98
N ASP A 51 -3.32 25.09 -10.13
CA ASP A 51 -2.68 24.67 -11.38
C ASP A 51 -2.95 23.19 -11.70
N ARG A 52 -3.10 22.31 -10.69
CA ARG A 52 -3.59 20.94 -10.89
C ARG A 52 -5.06 20.89 -11.31
N VAL A 53 -5.89 21.82 -10.83
CA VAL A 53 -7.27 22.00 -11.33
C VAL A 53 -7.28 22.57 -12.76
N SER A 54 -6.28 23.38 -13.13
CA SER A 54 -6.09 23.90 -14.50
C SER A 54 -5.51 22.84 -15.47
N SER A 55 -4.69 21.91 -14.96
CA SER A 55 -4.22 20.71 -15.63
C SER A 55 -5.35 19.68 -15.71
N LYS A 56 -6.39 19.99 -16.51
CA LYS A 56 -7.59 19.19 -16.77
C LYS A 56 -8.19 18.55 -15.51
N PRO A 57 -9.30 19.06 -14.95
CA PRO A 57 -10.08 18.20 -14.04
C PRO A 57 -10.34 16.89 -14.80
N VAL A 58 -10.23 15.74 -14.13
CA VAL A 58 -10.70 14.47 -14.70
C VAL A 58 -12.09 14.79 -15.23
N SER A 59 -12.23 14.83 -16.57
CA SER A 59 -13.48 15.25 -17.20
C SER A 59 -14.61 14.48 -16.52
N GLU A 60 -15.77 15.10 -16.32
CA GLU A 60 -16.92 14.38 -15.77
C GLU A 60 -17.15 13.08 -16.55
N GLU A 61 -16.91 13.11 -17.87
CA GLU A 61 -16.89 11.95 -18.76
C GLU A 61 -15.85 10.87 -18.35
N ASN A 62 -14.63 11.25 -17.97
CA ASN A 62 -13.61 10.30 -17.48
C ASN A 62 -14.02 9.68 -16.14
N MET A 63 -14.65 10.46 -15.26
CA MET A 63 -15.15 9.92 -13.98
C MET A 63 -16.32 8.95 -14.21
N GLN A 64 -17.24 9.27 -15.13
CA GLN A 64 -18.32 8.35 -15.51
C GLN A 64 -17.78 7.11 -16.20
N HIS A 65 -16.76 7.25 -17.06
CA HIS A 65 -16.08 6.13 -17.69
C HIS A 65 -15.50 5.17 -16.65
N PHE A 66 -14.73 5.67 -15.67
CA PHE A 66 -14.17 4.81 -14.62
C PHE A 66 -15.24 4.17 -13.73
N LYS A 67 -16.34 4.88 -13.44
CA LYS A 67 -17.48 4.28 -12.72
C LYS A 67 -18.10 3.14 -13.52
N HIS A 68 -18.29 3.32 -14.83
CA HIS A 68 -18.82 2.30 -15.72
C HIS A 68 -17.88 1.10 -15.81
N GLU A 69 -16.57 1.35 -15.97
CA GLU A 69 -15.55 0.30 -15.99
C GLU A 69 -15.52 -0.49 -14.68
N ALA A 70 -15.58 0.20 -13.54
CA ALA A 70 -15.67 -0.44 -12.22
C ALA A 70 -16.92 -1.31 -12.08
N ALA A 71 -18.09 -0.83 -12.53
CA ALA A 71 -19.31 -1.61 -12.52
C ALA A 71 -19.21 -2.86 -13.42
N ASN A 72 -18.58 -2.74 -14.60
CA ASN A 72 -18.35 -3.86 -15.50
C ASN A 72 -17.40 -4.90 -14.88
N MET A 73 -16.34 -4.46 -14.20
CA MET A 73 -15.44 -5.35 -13.47
C MET A 73 -16.18 -6.08 -12.34
N MET A 74 -17.01 -5.37 -11.57
CA MET A 74 -17.79 -5.95 -10.48
C MET A 74 -18.74 -7.03 -11.01
N LYS A 75 -19.47 -6.75 -12.10
CA LYS A 75 -20.34 -7.74 -12.74
C LYS A 75 -19.56 -8.97 -13.22
N LYS A 76 -18.35 -8.78 -13.75
CA LYS A 76 -17.49 -9.89 -14.18
C LYS A 76 -17.04 -10.75 -12.99
N ILE A 77 -16.72 -10.13 -11.87
CA ILE A 77 -16.37 -10.83 -10.63
C ILE A 77 -17.56 -11.69 -10.17
N GLU A 78 -18.76 -11.11 -10.09
CA GLU A 78 -19.97 -11.83 -9.67
C GLU A 78 -20.25 -13.05 -10.57
N GLN A 79 -20.08 -12.90 -11.89
CA GLN A 79 -20.22 -13.99 -12.85
C GLN A 79 -19.19 -15.09 -12.63
N LEU A 80 -17.93 -14.73 -12.39
CA LEU A 80 -16.85 -15.68 -12.11
C LEU A 80 -17.09 -16.41 -10.79
N GLU A 81 -17.56 -15.72 -9.75
CA GLU A 81 -17.90 -16.33 -8.47
C GLU A 81 -19.09 -17.29 -8.58
N ALA A 82 -20.12 -16.90 -9.33
CA ALA A 82 -21.26 -17.78 -9.60
C ALA A 82 -20.83 -19.05 -10.36
N SER A 83 -19.99 -18.90 -11.38
CA SER A 83 -19.40 -20.03 -12.11
C SER A 83 -18.54 -20.91 -11.18
N LYS A 84 -17.72 -20.31 -10.32
CA LYS A 84 -16.92 -21.04 -9.32
C LYS A 84 -17.80 -21.88 -8.39
N ARG A 85 -18.86 -21.30 -7.85
CA ARG A 85 -19.83 -22.01 -6.98
C ARG A 85 -20.42 -23.22 -7.70
N LYS A 86 -20.86 -23.06 -8.95
CA LYS A 86 -21.34 -24.17 -9.79
C LYS A 86 -20.27 -25.26 -9.96
N LEU A 87 -19.02 -24.90 -10.28
CA LEU A 87 -17.92 -25.87 -10.41
C LEU A 87 -17.60 -26.61 -9.09
N LEU A 88 -17.91 -25.99 -7.94
CA LEU A 88 -17.78 -26.60 -6.61
C LEU A 88 -19.00 -27.45 -6.21
N GLY A 89 -20.02 -27.56 -7.08
CA GLY A 89 -21.22 -28.33 -6.80
C GLY A 89 -22.29 -27.57 -6.01
N GLU A 90 -22.14 -26.26 -5.82
CA GLU A 90 -23.13 -25.42 -5.15
C GLU A 90 -24.18 -24.89 -6.15
N GLY A 91 -25.45 -24.81 -5.73
CA GLY A 91 -26.53 -24.23 -6.56
C GLY A 91 -26.85 -25.02 -7.83
N ILE A 92 -26.45 -26.29 -7.90
CA ILE A 92 -26.61 -27.18 -9.06
C ILE A 92 -28.08 -27.46 -9.37
N GLY A 93 -28.95 -27.48 -8.35
CA GLY A 93 -30.38 -27.79 -8.51
C GLY A 93 -31.16 -26.81 -9.40
N THR A 94 -30.62 -25.62 -9.68
CA THR A 94 -31.23 -24.63 -10.59
C THR A 94 -30.61 -24.60 -11.98
N CYS A 95 -29.62 -25.47 -12.26
CA CYS A 95 -28.94 -25.50 -13.55
C CYS A 95 -29.74 -26.30 -14.58
N SER A 96 -29.63 -25.90 -15.85
CA SER A 96 -30.20 -26.69 -16.95
C SER A 96 -29.33 -27.93 -17.25
N ILE A 97 -29.90 -28.91 -17.95
CA ILE A 97 -29.16 -30.13 -18.35
C ILE A 97 -27.91 -29.78 -19.19
N GLU A 98 -28.01 -28.80 -20.08
CA GLU A 98 -26.90 -28.34 -20.91
C GLU A 98 -25.78 -27.71 -20.07
N GLU A 99 -26.14 -26.87 -19.09
CA GLU A 99 -25.18 -26.28 -18.16
C GLU A 99 -24.47 -27.37 -17.33
N LEU A 100 -25.21 -28.38 -16.86
CA LEU A 100 -24.64 -29.50 -16.11
C LEU A 100 -23.64 -30.29 -16.95
N GLN A 101 -23.97 -30.58 -18.22
CA GLN A 101 -23.06 -31.27 -19.14
C GLN A 101 -21.77 -30.47 -19.38
N GLN A 102 -21.88 -29.14 -19.53
CA GLN A 102 -20.70 -28.28 -19.68
C GLN A 102 -19.81 -28.30 -18.43
N ILE A 103 -20.42 -28.22 -17.24
CA ILE A 103 -19.70 -28.30 -15.96
C ILE A 103 -18.97 -29.64 -15.83
N GLU A 104 -19.66 -30.74 -16.14
CA GLU A 104 -19.10 -32.10 -16.09
C GLU A 104 -17.89 -32.23 -17.03
N GLN A 105 -18.04 -31.83 -18.30
CA GLN A 105 -16.94 -31.88 -19.28
C GLN A 105 -15.74 -31.04 -18.85
N GLN A 106 -15.99 -29.85 -18.29
CA GLN A 106 -14.92 -28.98 -17.79
C GLN A 106 -14.18 -29.62 -16.61
N LEU A 107 -14.90 -30.21 -15.66
CA LEU A 107 -14.32 -30.90 -14.51
C LEU A 107 -13.54 -32.13 -14.94
N GLU A 108 -14.08 -32.96 -15.83
CA GLU A 108 -13.41 -34.16 -16.35
C GLU A 108 -12.09 -33.80 -17.02
N LYS A 109 -12.10 -32.79 -17.91
CA LYS A 109 -10.89 -32.29 -18.57
C LYS A 109 -9.86 -31.79 -17.56
N SER A 110 -10.29 -31.00 -16.58
CA SER A 110 -9.41 -30.45 -15.54
C SER A 110 -8.76 -31.56 -14.72
N VAL A 111 -9.54 -32.54 -14.25
CA VAL A 111 -9.05 -33.68 -13.48
C VAL A 111 -8.06 -34.50 -14.29
N LYS A 112 -8.33 -34.74 -15.57
CA LYS A 112 -7.41 -35.42 -16.49
C LYS A 112 -6.07 -34.68 -16.60
N CYS A 113 -6.11 -33.36 -16.80
CA CYS A 113 -4.91 -32.53 -16.86
C CYS A 113 -4.10 -32.57 -15.55
N VAL A 114 -4.77 -32.42 -14.40
CA VAL A 114 -4.11 -32.47 -13.08
C VAL A 114 -3.44 -33.83 -12.84
N ARG A 115 -4.14 -34.94 -13.13
CA ARG A 115 -3.58 -36.29 -13.00
C ARG A 115 -2.38 -36.50 -13.93
N ALA A 116 -2.48 -36.08 -15.19
CA ALA A 116 -1.39 -36.19 -16.14
C ALA A 116 -0.14 -35.42 -15.65
N ARG A 117 -0.31 -34.19 -15.18
CA ARG A 117 0.80 -33.39 -14.64
C ARG A 117 1.41 -34.02 -13.40
N LYS A 118 0.58 -34.49 -12.46
CA LYS A 118 1.05 -35.18 -11.24
C LYS A 118 1.85 -36.43 -11.58
N ASN A 119 1.36 -37.25 -12.50
CA ASN A 119 2.06 -38.46 -12.93
C ASN A 119 3.40 -38.13 -13.61
N GLN A 120 3.43 -37.08 -14.43
CA GLN A 120 4.67 -36.62 -15.07
C GLN A 120 5.72 -36.20 -14.03
N VAL A 121 5.32 -35.37 -13.05
CA VAL A 121 6.23 -34.92 -11.97
C VAL A 121 6.74 -36.10 -11.14
N PHE A 122 5.87 -37.04 -10.77
CA PHE A 122 6.31 -38.23 -10.02
C PHE A 122 7.23 -39.14 -10.81
N LYS A 123 7.00 -39.28 -12.12
CA LYS A 123 7.91 -40.03 -12.99
C LYS A 123 9.30 -39.39 -13.04
N GLU A 124 9.35 -38.07 -13.19
CA GLU A 124 10.61 -37.30 -13.18
C GLU A 124 11.35 -37.47 -11.84
N GLN A 125 10.65 -37.34 -10.72
CA GLN A 125 11.24 -37.53 -9.39
C GLN A 125 11.74 -38.97 -9.15
N SER A 126 10.97 -39.97 -9.59
CA SER A 126 11.37 -41.38 -9.47
C SER A 126 12.64 -41.66 -10.27
N GLU A 127 12.75 -41.11 -11.48
CA GLU A 127 13.93 -41.28 -12.32
C GLU A 127 15.16 -40.61 -11.70
N GLN A 128 15.01 -39.38 -11.19
CA GLN A 128 16.10 -38.68 -10.49
C GLN A 128 16.61 -39.47 -9.27
N LEU A 129 15.69 -40.03 -8.48
CA LEU A 129 16.07 -40.84 -7.31
C LEU A 129 16.79 -42.13 -7.72
N LYS A 130 16.33 -42.82 -8.77
CA LYS A 130 17.01 -44.02 -9.31
C LYS A 130 18.41 -43.71 -9.81
N GLN A 131 18.60 -42.56 -10.46
CA GLN A 131 19.93 -42.13 -10.91
C GLN A 131 20.85 -41.83 -9.72
N LYS A 132 20.33 -41.16 -8.69
CA LYS A 132 21.07 -40.89 -7.45
C LYS A 132 21.45 -42.18 -6.71
N GLU A 133 20.53 -43.14 -6.62
CA GLU A 133 20.77 -44.45 -6.03
C GLU A 133 21.92 -45.18 -6.74
N LYS A 134 21.88 -45.23 -8.08
CA LYS A 134 22.97 -45.83 -8.88
C LYS A 134 24.32 -45.13 -8.67
N ALA A 135 24.34 -43.81 -8.62
CA ALA A 135 25.56 -43.04 -8.41
C ALA A 135 26.17 -43.33 -7.03
N LEU A 136 25.35 -43.35 -5.98
CA LEU A 136 25.78 -43.66 -4.62
C LEU A 136 26.24 -45.11 -4.48
N ALA A 137 25.56 -46.06 -5.12
CA ALA A 137 25.98 -47.46 -5.13
C ALA A 137 27.38 -47.63 -5.75
N ALA A 138 27.63 -46.97 -6.89
CA ALA A 138 28.94 -46.99 -7.55
C ALA A 138 30.04 -46.29 -6.73
N GLU A 139 29.70 -45.24 -5.97
CA GLU A 139 30.65 -44.59 -5.05
C GLU A 139 30.99 -45.50 -3.85
N ASN A 140 29.98 -46.14 -3.26
CA ASN A 140 30.17 -47.07 -2.16
C ASN A 140 31.02 -48.28 -2.54
N GLU A 141 30.83 -48.84 -3.73
CA GLU A 141 31.64 -49.95 -4.25
C GLU A 141 33.13 -49.54 -4.34
N LYS A 142 33.42 -48.37 -4.91
CA LYS A 142 34.80 -47.83 -5.00
C LYS A 142 35.44 -47.57 -3.64
N LEU A 143 34.65 -47.23 -2.62
CA LEU A 143 35.14 -47.03 -1.27
C LEU A 143 35.42 -48.37 -0.57
N ALA A 144 34.63 -49.41 -0.85
CA ALA A 144 34.83 -50.75 -0.29
C ALA A 144 36.05 -51.48 -0.86
N GLU A 145 36.49 -51.11 -2.07
CA GLU A 145 37.70 -51.64 -2.72
C GLU A 145 39.02 -50.98 -2.25
N LYS A 146 38.96 -49.94 -1.41
CA LYS A 146 40.13 -49.25 -0.83
C LYS A 146 40.45 -49.77 0.57
#